data_AF-A0A7S1R324-F1
#
_entry.id   AF-A0A7S1R324-F1
#
_cell.length_a   1.000
_cell.length_b   1.000
_cell.length_c   1.000
_cell.angle_alpha   90.00
_cell.angle_beta   90.00
_cell.angle_gamma   90.00
#
_symmetry.space_group_name_H-M   'P 1'
#
loop_
_entity.id
_entity.type
_entity.pdbx_description
1 polymer ?
#
loop_
_entity_poly.entity_id
_entity_poly.type
_entity_poly.pdbx_seq_one_letter_code
_entity_poly.pdbx_strand_id
1 'polypeptide(L)'
;GAFLLLVCAPVRAVMGFVAKHSKAGGNEYIEKVVKHLDQCITCYQSYVEFISRNAYIDVCISSTSFCTAAKNSFGFVASEGGKVLTLTGACYIFTIAGTLGISFLTGLLTYLLVTTNGAWTSSDSPHYVENPHFVTAVAAVLAGYTAMCFMIVFEHTSDALLYTYVWNKFHGHNTVQKYASDSLASLTEYKPLAKPVGRPSKAGAPQERSSFFTNPFQRPASTEESQSLVRSSFFS
;
A
#
# COMPACT_ATOMS: atom_id res chain seq x y z
N GLY A 1 12.03 -6.39 10.11
CA GLY A 1 11.84 -5.07 9.46
C GLY A 1 12.10 -3.92 10.41
N ALA A 2 11.20 -3.65 11.35
CA ALA A 2 11.24 -2.47 12.23
C ALA A 2 12.55 -2.28 13.01
N PHE A 3 13.22 -3.36 13.44
CA PHE A 3 14.54 -3.28 14.07
C PHE A 3 15.61 -2.66 13.17
N LEU A 4 15.65 -3.03 11.88
CA LEU A 4 16.61 -2.45 10.93
C LEU A 4 16.32 -0.97 10.68
N LEU A 5 15.04 -0.60 10.55
CA LEU A 5 14.62 0.79 10.42
C LEU A 5 15.00 1.62 11.66
N LEU A 6 14.82 1.06 12.86
CA LEU A 6 15.21 1.67 14.13
C LEU A 6 16.72 1.91 14.21
N VAL A 7 17.54 0.98 13.72
CA VAL A 7 19.01 1.12 13.70
C VAL A 7 19.46 2.16 12.66
N CYS A 8 18.79 2.26 11.51
CA CYS A 8 19.13 3.25 10.48
C CYS A 8 18.66 4.68 10.81
N ALA A 9 17.58 4.84 11.60
CA ALA A 9 17.04 6.14 11.98
C ALA A 9 18.04 7.10 12.68
N PRO A 10 18.80 6.68 13.71
CA PRO A 10 19.79 7.55 14.34
C PRO A 10 20.97 7.87 13.40
N VAL A 11 21.35 6.95 12.51
CA VAL A 11 22.42 7.18 11.52
C VAL A 11 22.05 8.33 10.59
N ARG A 12 20.79 8.39 10.13
CA ARG A 12 20.25 9.53 9.36
C ARG A 12 20.25 10.81 10.19
N ALA A 13 19.83 10.76 11.45
CA ALA A 13 19.82 11.94 12.32
C ALA A 13 21.23 12.54 12.49
N VAL A 14 22.25 11.70 12.65
CA VAL A 14 23.65 12.11 12.74
C VAL A 14 24.14 12.71 11.42
N MET A 15 23.88 12.07 10.27
CA MET A 15 24.32 12.63 8.99
C MET A 15 23.59 13.92 8.61
N GLY A 16 22.30 14.05 8.96
CA GLY A 16 21.56 15.29 8.81
C GLY A 16 22.12 16.42 9.68
N PHE A 17 22.63 16.10 10.87
CA PHE A 17 23.33 17.07 11.72
C PHE A 17 24.68 17.47 11.12
N VAL A 18 25.47 16.51 10.62
CA VAL A 18 26.74 16.76 9.93
C VAL A 18 26.54 17.57 8.64
N ALA A 19 25.46 17.33 7.90
CA ALA A 19 25.11 18.10 6.70
C ALA A 19 24.84 19.58 7.01
N LYS A 20 24.18 19.87 8.14
CA LYS A 20 23.96 21.25 8.60
C LYS A 20 25.26 21.91 9.03
N HIS A 21 26.14 21.18 9.71
CA HIS A 21 27.45 21.69 10.13
C HIS A 21 28.43 21.90 8.96
N SER A 22 28.40 21.03 7.95
CA SER A 22 29.22 21.16 6.74
C SER A 22 28.86 22.40 5.93
N LYS A 23 27.59 22.81 5.92
CA LYS A 23 27.14 24.04 5.24
C LYS A 23 27.68 25.31 5.93
N ALA A 24 27.91 25.26 7.24
CA ALA A 24 28.52 26.37 7.97
C ALA A 24 30.04 26.50 7.73
N GLY A 25 30.71 25.41 7.33
CA GLY A 25 32.16 25.36 7.11
C GLY A 25 32.64 25.80 5.71
N GLY A 26 31.72 26.11 4.77
CA GLY A 26 32.04 26.70 3.47
C GLY A 26 32.83 25.82 2.48
N ASN A 27 33.06 24.54 2.79
CA ASN A 27 33.89 23.66 1.97
C ASN A 27 33.02 22.80 1.01
N GLU A 28 32.99 23.17 -0.26
CA GLU A 28 32.08 22.62 -1.28
C GLU A 28 32.23 21.10 -1.48
N TYR A 29 33.44 20.56 -1.29
CA TYR A 29 33.70 19.11 -1.39
C TYR A 29 33.02 18.30 -0.29
N ILE A 30 33.04 18.80 0.95
CA ILE A 30 32.44 18.10 2.11
C ILE A 30 30.92 18.10 1.96
N GLU A 31 30.33 19.20 1.48
CA GLU A 31 28.89 19.26 1.23
C GLU A 31 28.44 18.23 0.18
N LYS A 32 29.18 18.07 -0.92
CA LYS A 32 28.85 17.07 -1.95
C LYS A 32 28.95 15.64 -1.44
N VAL A 33 30.00 15.30 -0.67
CA VAL A 33 30.19 13.97 -0.10
C VAL A 33 29.10 13.63 0.91
N VAL A 34 28.78 14.56 1.82
CA VAL A 34 27.73 14.36 2.83
C VAL A 34 26.36 14.21 2.17
N LYS A 35 26.07 14.98 1.11
CA LYS A 35 24.82 14.83 0.35
C LYS A 35 24.72 13.48 -0.34
N HIS A 36 25.83 12.97 -0.91
CA HIS A 36 25.85 11.65 -1.56
C HIS A 36 25.63 10.52 -0.53
N LEU A 37 26.30 10.60 0.62
CA LEU A 37 26.11 9.66 1.72
C LEU A 37 24.67 9.69 2.25
N ASP A 38 24.08 10.88 2.45
CA ASP A 38 22.70 11.02 2.93
C ASP A 38 21.70 10.41 1.93
N GLN A 39 21.93 10.61 0.63
CA GLN A 39 21.16 9.96 -0.42
C GLN A 39 21.32 8.44 -0.39
N CYS A 40 22.54 7.92 -0.28
CA CYS A 40 22.79 6.48 -0.21
C CYS A 40 22.09 5.81 0.98
N ILE A 41 22.14 6.44 2.16
CA ILE A 41 21.45 5.94 3.36
C ILE A 41 19.94 6.04 3.19
N THR A 42 19.43 7.12 2.59
CA THR A 42 18.00 7.26 2.29
C THR A 42 17.53 6.15 1.35
N CYS A 43 18.27 5.88 0.27
CA CYS A 43 17.97 4.79 -0.66
C CYS A 43 17.96 3.42 0.04
N TYR A 44 18.97 3.16 0.88
CA TYR A 44 19.04 1.91 1.63
C TYR A 44 17.86 1.74 2.59
N GLN A 45 17.49 2.81 3.31
CA GLN A 45 16.34 2.80 4.21
C GLN A 45 15.04 2.54 3.45
N SER A 46 14.80 3.23 2.33
CA SER A 46 13.61 3.00 1.50
C SER A 46 13.57 1.58 0.95
N TYR A 47 14.72 1.00 0.59
CA TYR A 47 14.81 -0.38 0.12
C TYR A 47 14.46 -1.39 1.23
N VAL A 48 15.01 -1.21 2.44
CA VAL A 48 14.72 -2.07 3.60
C VAL A 48 13.26 -1.92 4.04
N GLU A 49 12.70 -0.72 3.98
CA GLU A 49 11.30 -0.46 4.29
C GLU A 49 10.37 -1.15 3.30
N PHE A 50 10.69 -1.07 2.00
CA PHE A 50 9.95 -1.76 0.95
C PHE A 50 9.97 -3.28 1.12
N ILE A 51 11.15 -3.88 1.37
CA ILE A 51 11.25 -5.32 1.65
C ILE A 51 10.44 -5.67 2.90
N SER A 52 10.56 -4.89 3.96
CA SER A 52 9.88 -5.16 5.23
C SER A 52 8.37 -5.12 5.09
N ARG A 53 7.84 -4.18 4.30
CA ARG A 53 6.40 -4.06 4.02
C ARG A 53 5.90 -5.27 3.24
N ASN A 54 6.57 -5.66 2.16
CA ASN A 54 6.16 -6.80 1.34
C ASN A 54 6.35 -8.14 2.05
N ALA A 55 7.43 -8.30 2.81
CA ALA A 55 7.66 -9.48 3.64
C ALA A 55 6.59 -9.63 4.72
N TYR A 56 6.11 -8.53 5.31
CA TYR A 56 5.03 -8.58 6.30
C TYR A 56 3.71 -9.09 5.69
N ILE A 57 3.38 -8.64 4.48
CA ILE A 57 2.20 -9.13 3.74
C ILE A 57 2.35 -10.64 3.48
N ASP A 58 3.54 -11.11 3.08
CA ASP A 58 3.79 -12.54 2.86
C ASP A 58 3.71 -13.38 4.14
N VAL A 59 4.21 -12.86 5.28
CA VAL A 59 4.09 -13.53 6.58
C VAL A 59 2.61 -13.74 6.94
N CYS A 60 1.75 -12.75 6.69
CA CYS A 60 0.32 -12.86 6.95
C CYS A 60 -0.37 -13.96 6.11
N ILE A 61 0.12 -14.23 4.89
CA ILE A 61 -0.51 -15.19 3.97
C ILE A 61 0.10 -16.58 4.13
N SER A 62 1.43 -16.67 4.07
CA SER A 62 2.18 -17.92 4.05
C SER A 62 2.43 -18.48 5.47
N SER A 63 2.21 -17.69 6.53
CA SER A 63 2.48 -18.06 7.93
C SER A 63 3.91 -18.59 8.15
N THR A 64 4.89 -18.06 7.42
CA THR A 64 6.31 -18.45 7.52
C THR A 64 7.13 -17.43 8.30
N SER A 65 8.36 -17.80 8.67
CA SER A 65 9.28 -16.87 9.32
C SER A 65 9.62 -15.67 8.42
N PHE A 66 9.89 -14.50 9.00
CA PHE A 66 10.18 -13.26 8.26
C PHE A 66 11.28 -13.41 7.21
N CYS A 67 12.34 -14.19 7.50
CA CYS A 67 13.46 -14.34 6.58
C CYS A 67 13.07 -15.17 5.34
N THR A 68 12.29 -16.23 5.53
CA THR A 68 11.72 -17.03 4.44
C THR A 68 10.73 -16.20 3.62
N ALA A 69 9.85 -15.47 4.28
CA ALA A 69 8.85 -14.62 3.66
C ALA A 69 9.48 -13.49 2.82
N ALA A 70 10.53 -12.85 3.35
CA ALA A 70 11.29 -11.83 2.62
C ALA A 70 11.91 -12.39 1.33
N LYS A 71 12.49 -13.60 1.39
CA LYS A 71 13.07 -14.26 0.20
C LYS A 71 12.01 -14.58 -0.85
N ASN A 72 10.84 -15.07 -0.43
CA ASN A 72 9.74 -15.40 -1.34
C ASN A 72 9.15 -14.15 -1.99
N SER A 73 8.85 -13.13 -1.18
CA SER A 73 8.34 -11.84 -1.67
C SER A 73 9.29 -11.16 -2.66
N PHE A 74 10.61 -11.24 -2.44
CA PHE A 74 11.61 -10.75 -3.39
C PHE A 74 11.60 -11.53 -4.71
N GLY A 75 11.43 -12.86 -4.65
CA GLY A 75 11.27 -13.69 -5.84
C GLY A 75 10.05 -13.29 -6.69
N PHE A 76 8.92 -12.97 -6.05
CA PHE A 76 7.72 -12.49 -6.76
C PHE A 76 7.91 -11.12 -7.40
N VAL A 77 8.52 -10.17 -6.68
CA VAL A 77 8.83 -8.84 -7.22
C VAL A 77 9.83 -8.94 -8.39
N ALA A 78 10.83 -9.83 -8.30
CA ALA A 78 11.82 -9.99 -9.36
C ALA A 78 11.29 -10.66 -10.63
N SER A 79 10.33 -11.60 -10.51
CA SER A 79 9.83 -12.39 -11.64
C SER A 79 8.60 -11.78 -12.32
N GLU A 80 7.68 -11.19 -11.56
CA GLU A 80 6.42 -10.62 -12.09
C GLU A 80 6.12 -9.20 -11.56
N GLY A 81 7.05 -8.60 -10.81
CA GLY A 81 6.82 -7.32 -10.13
C GLY A 81 6.57 -6.14 -11.06
N GLY A 82 6.91 -6.22 -12.35
CA GLY A 82 6.60 -5.16 -13.31
C GLY A 82 5.09 -4.87 -13.43
N LYS A 83 4.25 -5.91 -13.44
CA LYS A 83 2.78 -5.75 -13.54
C LYS A 83 2.18 -5.23 -12.24
N VAL A 84 2.67 -5.73 -11.11
CA VAL A 84 2.27 -5.28 -9.77
C VAL A 84 2.65 -3.82 -9.57
N LEU A 85 3.86 -3.43 -9.98
CA LEU A 85 4.37 -2.06 -9.86
C LEU A 85 3.54 -1.06 -10.67
N THR A 86 3.11 -1.44 -11.89
CA THR A 86 2.22 -0.58 -12.69
C THR A 86 0.88 -0.34 -11.97
N LEU A 87 0.32 -1.37 -11.30
CA LEU A 87 -0.94 -1.21 -10.59
C LEU A 87 -0.79 -0.44 -9.27
N THR A 88 0.29 -0.69 -8.51
CA THR A 88 0.65 0.13 -7.35
C THR A 88 0.86 1.60 -7.76
N GLY A 89 1.46 1.84 -8.94
CA GLY A 89 1.59 3.17 -9.52
C GLY A 89 0.23 3.83 -9.80
N ALA A 90 -0.75 3.08 -10.32
CA ALA A 90 -2.10 3.58 -10.48
C ALA A 90 -2.77 3.91 -9.14
N CYS A 91 -2.66 3.04 -8.13
CA CYS A 91 -3.16 3.27 -6.78
C CYS A 91 -2.56 4.53 -6.13
N TYR A 92 -1.30 4.85 -6.43
CA TYR A 92 -0.66 6.09 -5.96
C TYR A 92 -1.34 7.34 -6.55
N ILE A 93 -1.71 7.32 -7.83
CA ILE A 93 -2.46 8.42 -8.44
C ILE A 93 -3.84 8.58 -7.79
N PHE A 94 -4.54 7.48 -7.50
CA PHE A 94 -5.80 7.50 -6.77
C PHE A 94 -5.66 8.08 -5.36
N THR A 95 -4.58 7.76 -4.67
CA THR A 95 -4.28 8.26 -3.32
C THR A 95 -4.10 9.78 -3.33
N ILE A 96 -3.35 10.32 -4.31
CA ILE A 96 -3.19 11.77 -4.48
C ILE A 96 -4.53 12.44 -4.81
N ALA A 97 -5.25 11.89 -5.79
CA ALA A 97 -6.54 12.43 -6.22
C ALA A 97 -7.57 12.41 -5.07
N GLY A 98 -7.55 11.34 -4.26
CA GLY A 98 -8.40 11.19 -3.09
C GLY A 98 -8.10 12.22 -2.00
N THR A 99 -6.82 12.41 -1.65
CA THR A 99 -6.43 13.43 -0.66
C THR A 99 -6.82 14.84 -1.12
N LEU A 100 -6.51 15.19 -2.38
CA LEU A 100 -6.86 16.49 -2.94
C LEU A 100 -8.38 16.69 -3.01
N GLY A 101 -9.11 15.65 -3.41
CA GLY A 101 -10.57 15.66 -3.49
C GLY A 101 -11.24 15.89 -2.14
N ILE A 102 -10.81 15.17 -1.10
CA ILE A 102 -11.36 15.33 0.26
C ILE A 102 -11.02 16.72 0.80
N SER A 103 -9.77 17.18 0.67
CA SER A 103 -9.34 18.50 1.13
C SER A 103 -10.11 19.62 0.44
N PHE A 104 -10.32 19.51 -0.88
CA PHE A 104 -11.06 20.48 -1.68
C PHE A 104 -12.55 20.48 -1.33
N LEU A 105 -13.18 19.31 -1.24
CA LEU A 105 -14.60 19.19 -0.93
C LEU A 105 -14.92 19.71 0.47
N THR A 106 -14.10 19.34 1.47
CA THR A 106 -14.27 19.84 2.83
C THR A 106 -14.02 21.35 2.91
N GLY A 107 -12.99 21.87 2.23
CA GLY A 107 -12.75 23.32 2.16
C GLY A 107 -13.91 24.08 1.50
N LEU A 108 -14.44 23.58 0.38
CA LEU A 108 -15.59 24.16 -0.30
C LEU A 108 -16.84 24.13 0.58
N LEU A 109 -17.12 23.00 1.24
CA LEU A 109 -18.25 22.85 2.14
C LEU A 109 -18.14 23.79 3.35
N THR A 110 -16.95 23.90 3.95
CA THR A 110 -16.70 24.85 5.04
C THR A 110 -16.92 26.30 4.58
N TYR A 111 -16.42 26.67 3.40
CA TYR A 111 -16.64 28.01 2.84
C TYR A 111 -18.13 28.31 2.66
N LEU A 112 -18.88 27.39 2.04
CA LEU A 112 -20.32 27.55 1.85
C LEU A 112 -21.06 27.64 3.19
N LEU A 113 -20.72 26.82 4.19
CA LEU A 113 -21.37 26.88 5.50
C LEU A 113 -21.13 28.21 6.22
N VAL A 114 -19.93 28.78 6.11
CA VAL A 114 -19.58 30.07 6.72
C VAL A 114 -20.25 31.24 5.99
N THR A 115 -20.40 31.17 4.66
CA THR A 115 -21.02 32.27 3.89
C THR A 115 -22.55 32.25 3.91
N THR A 116 -23.17 31.07 4.05
CA THR A 116 -24.63 30.91 3.87
C THR A 116 -25.40 30.96 5.19
N ASN A 117 -24.75 30.66 6.32
CA ASN A 117 -25.40 30.68 7.64
C ASN A 117 -25.28 32.05 8.31
N GLY A 118 -26.41 32.78 8.40
CA GLY A 118 -26.50 34.09 9.07
C GLY A 118 -26.14 34.09 10.57
N ALA A 119 -26.02 32.93 11.21
CA ALA A 119 -25.58 32.79 12.60
C ALA A 119 -24.08 33.09 12.82
N TRP A 120 -23.26 33.02 11.76
CA TRP A 120 -21.81 33.24 11.81
C TRP A 120 -21.39 34.57 11.19
N THR A 121 -22.33 35.23 10.51
CA THR A 121 -22.15 36.48 9.75
C THR A 121 -22.67 37.70 10.51
N SER A 122 -23.53 37.53 11.52
CA SER A 122 -24.08 38.64 12.29
C SER A 122 -23.05 39.16 13.31
N SER A 123 -22.76 40.46 13.24
CA SER A 123 -21.81 41.18 14.11
C SER A 123 -22.24 41.23 15.60
N ASP A 124 -23.43 40.73 15.91
CA ASP A 124 -24.08 40.76 17.24
C ASP A 124 -23.98 39.41 17.98
N SER A 125 -23.32 38.40 17.38
CA SER A 125 -23.14 37.08 17.98
C SER A 125 -21.71 36.88 18.52
N PRO A 126 -21.53 36.13 19.63
CA PRO A 126 -20.20 35.87 20.21
C PRO A 126 -19.28 34.98 19.33
N HIS A 127 -19.76 34.50 18.18
CA HIS A 127 -19.04 33.62 17.25
C HIS A 127 -18.81 34.25 15.87
N TYR A 128 -18.74 35.59 15.80
CA TYR A 128 -18.50 36.31 14.56
C TYR A 128 -17.14 35.95 13.95
N VAL A 129 -17.14 35.58 12.67
CA VAL A 129 -15.93 35.25 11.90
C VAL A 129 -15.53 36.44 11.04
N GLU A 130 -14.51 37.21 11.47
CA GLU A 130 -13.97 38.34 10.69
C GLU A 130 -13.37 37.89 9.34
N ASN A 131 -12.73 36.72 9.31
CA ASN A 131 -11.99 36.23 8.14
C ASN A 131 -12.43 34.80 7.74
N PRO A 132 -13.47 34.65 6.90
CA PRO A 132 -13.97 33.33 6.48
C PRO A 132 -12.90 32.51 5.74
N HIS A 133 -12.01 33.17 5.00
CA HIS A 133 -10.90 32.50 4.32
C HIS A 133 -9.91 31.82 5.27
N PHE A 134 -9.67 32.40 6.45
CA PHE A 134 -8.76 31.81 7.45
C PHE A 134 -9.36 30.54 8.05
N VAL A 135 -10.66 30.56 8.40
CA VAL A 135 -11.36 29.40 8.94
C VAL A 135 -11.41 28.27 7.92
N THR A 136 -11.72 28.58 6.66
CA THR A 136 -11.68 27.59 5.58
C THR A 136 -10.29 27.00 5.39
N ALA A 137 -9.23 27.81 5.47
CA ALA A 137 -7.85 27.32 5.33
C ALA A 137 -7.48 26.34 6.45
N VAL A 138 -7.80 26.67 7.70
CA VAL A 138 -7.52 25.78 8.86
C VAL A 138 -8.33 24.48 8.75
N ALA A 139 -9.61 24.56 8.39
CA ALA A 139 -10.44 23.38 8.19
C ALA A 139 -9.93 22.48 7.06
N ALA A 140 -9.49 23.07 5.94
CA ALA A 140 -8.91 22.33 4.82
C ALA A 140 -7.60 21.63 5.19
N VAL A 141 -6.75 22.24 6.02
CA VAL A 141 -5.51 21.60 6.50
C VAL A 141 -5.80 20.41 7.40
N LEU A 142 -6.74 20.55 8.34
CA LEU A 142 -7.14 19.45 9.23
C LEU A 142 -7.80 18.30 8.44
N ALA A 143 -8.66 18.64 7.47
CA ALA A 143 -9.27 17.65 6.58
C ALA A 143 -8.23 16.96 5.68
N GLY A 144 -7.21 17.69 5.22
CA GLY A 144 -6.09 17.12 4.47
C GLY A 144 -5.30 16.11 5.31
N TYR A 145 -5.03 16.43 6.58
CA TYR A 145 -4.34 15.49 7.48
C TYR A 145 -5.13 14.19 7.69
N THR A 146 -6.44 14.30 7.97
CA THR A 146 -7.28 13.10 8.13
C THR A 146 -7.40 12.31 6.83
N ALA A 147 -7.56 12.98 5.69
CA ALA A 147 -7.58 12.36 4.37
C ALA A 147 -6.30 11.57 4.09
N MET A 148 -5.13 12.12 4.43
CA MET A 148 -3.84 11.44 4.29
C MET A 148 -3.80 10.14 5.09
N CYS A 149 -4.27 10.14 6.34
CA CYS A 149 -4.33 8.92 7.15
C CYS A 149 -5.19 7.83 6.50
N PHE A 150 -6.37 8.19 5.97
CA PHE A 150 -7.23 7.22 5.28
C PHE A 150 -6.62 6.71 3.98
N MET A 151 -6.02 7.58 3.18
CA MET A 151 -5.44 7.22 1.90
C MET A 151 -4.21 6.30 2.05
N ILE A 152 -3.40 6.48 3.11
CA ILE A 152 -2.30 5.55 3.45
C ILE A 152 -2.82 4.14 3.73
N VAL A 153 -3.92 4.01 4.47
CA VAL A 153 -4.53 2.70 4.76
C VAL A 153 -5.10 2.06 3.50
N PHE A 154 -5.71 2.86 2.62
CA PHE A 154 -6.22 2.40 1.33
C PHE A 154 -5.10 1.87 0.43
N GLU A 155 -3.97 2.59 0.35
CA GLU A 155 -2.78 2.16 -0.40
C GLU A 155 -2.27 0.81 0.12
N HIS A 156 -2.08 0.68 1.43
CA HIS A 156 -1.58 -0.55 2.02
C HIS A 156 -2.51 -1.76 1.81
N THR A 157 -3.82 -1.52 1.85
CA THR A 157 -4.83 -2.55 1.57
C THR A 157 -4.78 -2.98 0.10
N SER A 158 -4.61 -2.04 -0.81
CA SER A 158 -4.50 -2.32 -2.25
C SER A 158 -3.27 -3.17 -2.58
N ASP A 159 -2.12 -2.85 -1.97
CA ASP A 159 -0.90 -3.65 -2.10
C ASP A 159 -1.10 -5.09 -1.58
N ALA A 160 -1.77 -5.26 -0.44
CA ALA A 160 -2.07 -6.58 0.12
C ALA A 160 -3.00 -7.40 -0.80
N LEU A 161 -4.03 -6.77 -1.39
CA LEU A 161 -4.92 -7.41 -2.36
C LEU A 161 -4.17 -7.84 -3.63
N LEU A 162 -3.25 -7.01 -4.10
CA LEU A 162 -2.44 -7.36 -5.27
C LEU A 162 -1.45 -8.46 -4.99
N TYR A 163 -0.80 -8.40 -3.83
CA TYR A 163 0.11 -9.43 -3.40
C TYR A 163 -0.60 -10.77 -3.23
N THR A 164 -1.78 -10.81 -2.60
CA THR A 164 -2.59 -12.04 -2.47
C THR A 164 -3.02 -12.60 -3.82
N TYR A 165 -3.39 -11.74 -4.78
CA TYR A 165 -3.71 -12.14 -6.15
C TYR A 165 -2.52 -12.83 -6.84
N VAL A 166 -1.33 -12.22 -6.78
CA VAL A 166 -0.11 -12.79 -7.38
C VAL A 166 0.31 -14.07 -6.66
N TRP A 167 0.26 -14.08 -5.33
CA TRP A 167 0.55 -15.27 -4.53
C TRP A 167 -0.36 -16.45 -4.91
N ASN A 168 -1.66 -16.20 -5.11
CA ASN A 168 -2.63 -17.21 -5.54
C ASN A 168 -2.36 -17.69 -6.98
N LYS A 169 -1.92 -16.80 -7.86
CA LYS A 169 -1.48 -17.17 -9.22
C LYS A 169 -0.33 -18.18 -9.19
N PHE A 170 0.65 -18.00 -8.31
CA PHE A 170 1.79 -18.91 -8.19
C PHE A 170 1.44 -20.27 -7.53
N HIS A 171 0.56 -20.28 -6.51
CA HIS A 171 0.26 -21.52 -5.76
C HIS A 171 -0.97 -22.29 -6.27
N GLY A 172 -1.86 -21.65 -7.05
CA GLY A 172 -3.15 -22.22 -7.47
C GLY A 172 -3.61 -21.70 -8.82
N HIS A 173 -2.87 -22.00 -9.90
CA HIS A 173 -3.15 -21.48 -11.25
C HIS A 173 -4.61 -21.74 -11.72
N ASN A 174 -5.26 -22.82 -11.28
CA ASN A 174 -6.64 -23.14 -11.68
C ASN A 174 -7.74 -22.50 -10.81
N THR A 175 -7.41 -21.92 -9.64
CA THR A 175 -8.40 -21.26 -8.75
C THR A 175 -8.47 -19.74 -8.94
N VAL A 176 -7.50 -19.13 -9.62
CA VAL A 176 -7.45 -17.67 -9.88
C VAL A 176 -8.72 -17.16 -10.56
N GLN A 177 -9.25 -17.92 -11.53
CA GLN A 177 -10.48 -17.57 -12.25
C GLN A 177 -11.74 -17.57 -11.37
N LYS A 178 -11.70 -18.15 -10.17
CA LYS A 178 -12.84 -18.14 -9.25
C LYS A 178 -12.93 -16.84 -8.45
N TYR A 179 -11.80 -16.20 -8.15
CA TYR A 179 -11.70 -15.08 -7.21
C TYR A 179 -11.25 -13.75 -7.84
N ALA A 180 -10.64 -13.77 -9.03
CA ALA A 180 -10.26 -12.55 -9.74
C ALA A 180 -11.42 -12.02 -10.59
N SER A 181 -11.58 -10.69 -10.65
CA SER A 181 -12.49 -10.05 -11.60
C SER A 181 -11.93 -10.12 -13.02
N ASP A 182 -12.81 -10.20 -14.02
CA ASP A 182 -12.39 -10.31 -15.43
C ASP A 182 -11.56 -9.10 -15.89
N SER A 183 -11.81 -7.92 -15.31
CA SER A 183 -11.01 -6.70 -15.55
C SER A 183 -9.59 -6.77 -14.99
N LEU A 184 -9.39 -7.43 -13.84
CA LEU A 184 -8.04 -7.61 -13.26
C LEU A 184 -7.27 -8.69 -14.05
N ALA A 185 -7.96 -9.75 -14.47
CA ALA A 185 -7.39 -10.82 -15.27
C ALA A 185 -6.97 -10.34 -16.67
N SER A 186 -7.74 -9.45 -17.30
CA SER A 186 -7.39 -8.85 -18.58
C SER A 186 -6.22 -7.87 -18.44
N LEU A 187 -6.23 -7.01 -17.41
CA LEU A 187 -5.16 -6.04 -17.17
C LEU A 187 -3.82 -6.69 -16.82
N THR A 188 -3.85 -7.88 -16.22
CA THR A 188 -2.66 -8.66 -15.88
C THR A 188 -2.25 -9.64 -17.00
N GLU A 189 -2.98 -9.67 -18.12
CA GLU A 189 -2.84 -10.64 -19.22
C GLU A 189 -2.72 -12.08 -18.70
N TYR A 190 -3.60 -12.46 -17.78
CA TYR A 190 -3.61 -13.78 -17.21
C TYR A 190 -3.99 -14.83 -18.28
N LYS A 191 -3.05 -15.71 -18.64
CA LYS A 191 -3.30 -16.84 -19.56
C LYS A 191 -3.55 -18.11 -18.74
N PRO A 192 -4.79 -18.62 -18.64
CA PRO A 192 -5.06 -19.85 -17.91
C PRO A 192 -4.46 -21.05 -18.64
N LEU A 193 -3.86 -21.98 -17.88
CA LEU A 193 -3.29 -23.22 -18.42
C LEU A 193 -4.36 -24.23 -18.87
N ALA A 194 -5.61 -24.09 -18.38
CA ALA A 194 -6.76 -24.86 -18.82
C ALA A 194 -8.02 -23.97 -18.87
N LYS A 195 -8.90 -24.23 -19.83
CA LYS A 195 -10.15 -23.47 -20.03
C LYS A 195 -11.05 -23.64 -18.79
N PRO A 196 -11.59 -22.58 -18.18
CA PRO A 196 -12.51 -22.71 -17.06
C PRO A 196 -13.71 -23.55 -17.46
N VAL A 197 -14.07 -24.52 -16.63
CA VAL A 197 -15.44 -25.04 -16.61
C VAL A 197 -16.33 -23.84 -16.26
N GLY A 198 -17.23 -23.47 -17.18
CA GLY A 198 -17.91 -22.18 -17.20
C GLY A 198 -18.58 -21.81 -15.88
N ARG A 199 -18.41 -20.55 -15.47
CA ARG A 199 -19.21 -19.96 -14.41
C ARG A 199 -20.60 -19.63 -14.99
N PRO A 200 -21.72 -20.09 -14.41
CA PRO A 200 -23.02 -19.58 -14.83
C PRO A 200 -23.10 -18.10 -14.44
N SER A 201 -23.46 -17.24 -15.41
CA SER A 201 -23.82 -15.86 -15.17
C SER A 201 -24.95 -15.82 -14.15
N LYS A 202 -24.74 -15.18 -12.99
CA LYS A 202 -25.82 -14.87 -12.06
C LYS A 202 -25.83 -13.38 -11.76
N ALA A 203 -26.78 -12.74 -12.44
CA ALA A 203 -27.46 -11.54 -12.00
C ALA A 203 -27.96 -11.69 -10.55
N GLY A 204 -27.86 -10.61 -9.77
CA GLY A 204 -28.71 -10.26 -8.63
C GLY A 204 -28.93 -11.25 -7.48
N ALA A 205 -28.25 -10.99 -6.35
CA ALA A 205 -28.61 -11.28 -4.94
C ALA A 205 -28.78 -12.76 -4.47
N PRO A 206 -28.75 -13.08 -3.15
CA PRO A 206 -28.44 -12.28 -1.96
C PRO A 206 -27.19 -12.77 -1.19
N GLN A 207 -26.73 -11.92 -0.27
CA GLN A 207 -25.60 -12.14 0.65
C GLN A 207 -25.85 -13.34 1.59
N GLU A 208 -25.23 -14.48 1.30
CA GLU A 208 -25.21 -15.65 2.18
C GLU A 208 -24.19 -15.43 3.31
N ARG A 209 -24.71 -15.01 4.45
CA ARG A 209 -24.02 -14.93 5.74
C ARG A 209 -23.79 -16.34 6.27
N SER A 210 -22.60 -16.92 6.12
CA SER A 210 -21.97 -17.83 7.11
C SER A 210 -20.57 -18.29 6.65
N SER A 211 -19.69 -18.54 7.63
CA SER A 211 -18.30 -19.07 7.52
C SER A 211 -17.12 -18.10 7.50
N PHE A 212 -17.29 -16.83 7.88
CA PHE A 212 -16.17 -15.88 8.12
C PHE A 212 -15.37 -16.17 9.42
N PHE A 213 -15.69 -17.25 10.16
CA PHE A 213 -15.04 -17.58 11.44
C PHE A 213 -14.79 -19.09 11.60
N THR A 214 -14.14 -19.71 10.62
CA THR A 214 -13.60 -21.07 10.79
C THR A 214 -12.11 -21.05 10.45
N ASN A 215 -11.30 -21.18 11.50
CA ASN A 215 -9.85 -21.33 11.58
C ASN A 215 -9.07 -21.46 10.25
N PRO A 216 -8.23 -20.46 9.87
CA PRO A 216 -7.33 -20.56 8.71
C PRO A 216 -6.09 -21.45 8.94
N PHE A 217 -5.96 -22.12 10.10
CA PHE A 217 -4.73 -22.85 10.47
C PHE A 217 -4.75 -24.37 10.21
N GLN A 218 -5.78 -24.90 9.57
CA GLN A 218 -5.86 -26.34 9.30
C GLN A 218 -5.37 -26.65 7.88
N ARG A 219 -4.09 -27.04 7.77
CA ARG A 219 -3.54 -27.66 6.55
C ARG A 219 -4.34 -28.94 6.24
N PRO A 220 -4.94 -29.10 5.05
CA PRO A 220 -5.46 -30.40 4.63
C PRO A 220 -4.29 -31.33 4.29
N ALA A 221 -4.30 -32.54 4.86
CA ALA A 221 -3.28 -33.58 4.73
C ALA A 221 -3.10 -34.17 3.31
N SER A 222 -3.73 -33.60 2.28
CA SER A 222 -3.75 -34.15 0.92
C SER A 222 -2.61 -33.67 0.01
N THR A 223 -1.71 -32.81 0.50
CA THR A 223 -0.62 -32.24 -0.33
C THR A 223 0.63 -33.10 -0.42
N GLU A 224 0.77 -34.18 0.36
CA GLU A 224 1.93 -35.07 0.26
C GLU A 224 1.85 -36.02 -0.95
N GLU A 225 0.65 -36.46 -1.36
CA GLU A 225 0.49 -37.34 -2.53
C GLU A 225 0.72 -36.60 -3.86
N SER A 226 0.44 -35.30 -3.93
CA SER A 226 0.66 -34.51 -5.15
C SER A 226 2.12 -34.11 -5.35
N GLN A 227 2.93 -34.04 -4.29
CA GLN A 227 4.37 -33.78 -4.42
C GLN A 227 5.19 -34.99 -4.87
N SER A 228 4.76 -36.23 -4.57
CA SER A 228 5.46 -37.43 -5.02
C SER A 228 5.35 -37.65 -6.53
N LEU A 229 4.19 -37.35 -7.13
CA LEU A 229 3.95 -37.47 -8.57
C LEU A 229 4.66 -36.38 -9.41
N VAL A 230 4.89 -35.19 -8.82
CA VAL A 230 5.66 -34.13 -9.48
C VAL A 230 7.17 -34.44 -9.45
N ARG A 231 7.66 -35.11 -8.38
CA ARG A 231 9.06 -35.56 -8.32
C ARG A 231 9.38 -36.71 -9.29
N SER A 232 8.44 -37.62 -9.57
CA SER A 232 8.67 -38.72 -10.53
C SER A 232 8.66 -38.25 -11.99
N SER A 233 7.95 -37.17 -12.30
CA SER A 233 7.86 -36.62 -13.67
C SER A 233 9.04 -35.73 -14.06
N PHE A 234 9.89 -35.36 -13.10
CA PHE A 234 11.06 -34.50 -13.33
C PHE A 234 12.38 -35.30 -13.48
N PHE A 235 12.32 -36.63 -13.33
CA PHE A 235 13.50 -37.52 -13.33
C PHE A 235 13.42 -38.66 -14.37
N SER A 236 12.55 -38.53 -15.37
CA SER A 236 12.54 -39.36 -16.58
C SER A 236 12.54 -38.47 -17.82
#